data_AF-A0A5E6NIL0-F1
#
_entry.id   AF-A0A5E6NIL0-F1
#
_cell.length_a   1.000
_cell.length_b   1.000
_cell.length_c   1.000
_cell.angle_alpha   90.00
_cell.angle_beta   90.00
_cell.angle_gamma   90.00
#
_symmetry.space_group_name_H-M   'P 1'
#
loop_
_entity.id
_entity.type
_entity.pdbx_description
1 polymer ?
#
loop_
_entity_poly.entity_id
_entity_poly.type
_entity_poly.pdbx_seq_one_letter_code
_entity_poly.pdbx_strand_id
1 'polypeptide(L)'
;MSYREFDTEQGVLIFPPTTPIQFDPDAWKNTIQQLMTLQPKYAYLTHFNRIEFTQKSAAMLATHIDGFTNIAKQMQGHVSRHKAIKEALLDYLLEIAGQHGVTLDKTQKIKIFKGDLEICAQGLGVWLDTD
;
A
#
# COMPACT_ATOMS: atom_id res chain seq x y z
N MET A 1 2.04 -4.18 -3.93
CA MET A 1 1.90 -3.60 -5.28
C MET A 1 3.01 -2.61 -5.47
N SER A 2 3.44 -2.40 -6.71
CA SER A 2 4.46 -1.41 -7.03
C SER A 2 4.42 -1.05 -8.52
N TYR A 3 4.15 0.21 -8.83
CA TYR A 3 4.08 0.74 -10.20
C TYR A 3 5.43 1.29 -10.63
N ARG A 4 5.93 0.86 -11.80
CA ARG A 4 7.27 1.26 -12.30
C ARG A 4 7.32 2.73 -12.68
N GLU A 5 6.18 3.31 -13.05
CA GLU A 5 5.99 4.74 -13.29
C GLU A 5 6.29 5.61 -12.06
N PHE A 6 6.36 5.00 -10.87
CA PHE A 6 6.71 5.64 -9.61
C PHE A 6 8.12 5.30 -9.12
N ASP A 7 8.91 4.56 -9.89
CA ASP A 7 10.32 4.32 -9.55
C ASP A 7 11.10 5.65 -9.68
N THR A 8 12.02 5.88 -8.75
CA THR A 8 12.86 7.08 -8.72
C THR A 8 14.30 6.70 -8.38
N GLU A 9 15.20 7.68 -8.25
CA GLU A 9 16.56 7.45 -7.73
C GLU A 9 16.55 6.83 -6.31
N GLN A 10 15.44 6.97 -5.57
CA GLN A 10 15.27 6.34 -4.25
C GLN A 10 14.92 4.85 -4.32
N GLY A 11 14.73 4.31 -5.53
CA GLY A 11 14.34 2.93 -5.81
C GLY A 11 12.84 2.79 -6.10
N VAL A 12 12.32 1.59 -5.85
CA VAL A 12 10.90 1.26 -6.07
C VAL A 12 10.03 1.83 -4.96
N LEU A 13 8.83 2.31 -5.32
CA LEU A 13 7.77 2.64 -4.36
C LEU A 13 6.87 1.42 -4.16
N ILE A 14 6.85 0.84 -2.96
CA ILE A 14 6.06 -0.35 -2.63
C ILE A 14 4.99 -0.02 -1.58
N PHE A 15 3.76 -0.50 -1.78
CA PHE A 15 2.64 -0.30 -0.84
C PHE A 15 1.68 -1.50 -0.87
N PRO A 16 0.84 -1.71 0.18
CA PRO A 16 0.04 -2.92 0.30
C PRO A 16 -1.15 -2.94 -0.67
N PRO A 17 -1.41 -4.06 -1.37
CA PRO A 17 -2.78 -4.41 -1.75
C PRO A 17 -3.59 -4.72 -0.49
N THR A 18 -4.83 -4.26 -0.41
CA THR A 18 -5.75 -4.61 0.67
C THR A 18 -6.94 -5.37 0.08
N THR A 19 -6.71 -6.63 -0.29
CA THR A 19 -7.74 -7.46 -0.93
C THR A 19 -8.88 -7.81 0.06
N PRO A 20 -10.16 -7.74 -0.36
CA PRO A 20 -11.32 -7.66 0.53
C PRO A 20 -11.45 -8.66 1.68
N ILE A 21 -11.00 -9.91 1.53
CA ILE A 21 -11.31 -10.98 2.49
C ILE A 21 -10.05 -11.50 3.21
N GLN A 22 -8.86 -11.16 2.73
CA GLN A 22 -7.60 -11.78 3.16
C GLN A 22 -6.65 -10.80 3.85
N PHE A 23 -7.10 -9.56 4.07
CA PHE A 23 -6.24 -8.55 4.66
C PHE A 23 -6.17 -8.70 6.19
N ASP A 24 -5.03 -9.20 6.66
CA ASP A 24 -4.62 -9.22 8.07
C ASP A 24 -3.26 -8.50 8.17
N PRO A 25 -3.21 -7.28 8.74
CA PRO A 25 -2.00 -6.48 8.75
C PRO A 25 -0.89 -7.08 9.62
N ASP A 26 -1.24 -7.71 10.74
CA ASP A 26 -0.25 -8.23 11.68
C ASP A 26 0.31 -9.57 11.19
N ALA A 27 -0.53 -10.47 10.70
CA ALA A 27 -0.07 -11.70 10.05
C ALA A 27 0.80 -11.40 8.82
N TRP A 28 0.47 -10.36 8.05
CA TRP A 28 1.27 -9.98 6.89
C TRP A 28 2.62 -9.38 7.27
N LYS A 29 2.68 -8.48 8.26
CA LYS A 29 3.96 -7.97 8.78
C LYS A 29 4.85 -9.09 9.32
N ASN A 30 4.28 -10.06 10.03
CA ASN A 30 5.00 -11.25 10.49
C ASN A 30 5.53 -12.08 9.32
N THR A 31 4.71 -12.26 8.27
CA THR A 31 5.12 -12.97 7.05
C THR A 31 6.30 -12.25 6.37
N ILE A 32 6.27 -10.92 6.26
CA ILE A 32 7.37 -10.14 5.68
C ILE A 32 8.66 -10.36 6.49
N GLN A 33 8.59 -10.31 7.82
CA GLN A 33 9.75 -10.56 8.69
C GLN A 33 10.34 -11.96 8.47
N GLN A 34 9.49 -12.99 8.42
CA GLN A 34 9.92 -14.37 8.14
C GLN A 34 10.55 -14.52 6.75
N LEU A 35 9.97 -13.90 5.72
CA LEU A 35 10.55 -13.94 4.38
C LEU A 35 11.94 -13.29 4.36
N MET A 36 12.16 -12.20 5.10
CA MET A 36 13.46 -11.54 5.16
C MET A 36 14.55 -12.38 5.82
N THR A 37 14.22 -13.34 6.70
CA THR A 37 15.24 -14.26 7.27
C THR A 37 15.82 -15.20 6.22
N LEU A 38 15.11 -15.42 5.10
CA LEU A 38 15.57 -16.24 3.99
C LEU A 38 16.52 -15.51 3.03
N GLN A 39 16.81 -14.23 3.30
CA GLN A 39 17.66 -13.36 2.47
C GLN A 39 17.28 -13.40 0.97
N PRO A 40 16.00 -13.16 0.63
CA PRO A 40 15.53 -13.24 -0.74
C PRO A 40 16.21 -12.17 -1.60
N LYS A 41 16.71 -12.55 -2.77
CA LYS A 41 17.28 -11.57 -3.71
C LYS A 41 16.19 -10.76 -4.42
N TYR A 42 15.04 -11.38 -4.69
CA TYR A 42 13.98 -10.79 -5.49
C TYR A 42 12.59 -11.11 -4.95
N ALA A 43 11.65 -10.21 -5.17
CA ALA A 43 10.21 -10.44 -4.98
C ALA A 43 9.46 -10.17 -6.29
N TYR A 44 8.40 -10.95 -6.52
CA TYR A 44 7.48 -10.78 -7.64
C TYR A 44 6.17 -10.25 -7.09
N LEU A 45 5.86 -9.00 -7.43
CA LEU A 45 4.70 -8.31 -6.89
C LEU A 45 3.54 -8.31 -7.89
N THR A 46 2.34 -8.10 -7.37
CA THR A 46 1.18 -7.70 -8.16
C THR A 46 1.45 -6.34 -8.84
N HIS A 47 0.92 -6.15 -10.05
CA HIS A 47 1.29 -5.12 -11.04
C HIS A 47 2.67 -5.30 -11.69
N PHE A 48 2.88 -6.52 -12.19
CA PHE A 48 3.91 -6.97 -13.14
C PHE A 48 5.27 -6.29 -13.00
N ASN A 49 6.12 -6.77 -12.09
CA ASN A 49 7.58 -6.82 -12.29
C ASN A 49 8.30 -7.47 -11.09
N ARG A 50 9.50 -7.99 -11.37
CA ARG A 50 10.47 -8.39 -10.35
C ARG A 50 11.12 -7.15 -9.75
N ILE A 51 11.18 -7.07 -8.43
CA ILE A 51 12.00 -6.08 -7.73
C ILE A 51 13.13 -6.77 -6.96
N GLU A 52 14.24 -6.09 -6.74
CA GLU A 52 15.16 -6.48 -5.68
C GLU A 52 14.43 -6.30 -4.34
N PHE A 53 14.40 -7.35 -3.53
CA PHE A 53 13.65 -7.31 -2.27
C PHE A 53 14.59 -7.09 -1.10
N THR A 54 14.77 -5.82 -0.77
CA THR A 54 15.73 -5.37 0.25
C THR A 54 15.05 -5.16 1.61
N GLN A 55 15.85 -5.05 2.67
CA GLN A 55 15.35 -4.65 3.99
C GLN A 55 14.61 -3.30 3.94
N LYS A 56 15.07 -2.37 3.09
CA LYS A 56 14.40 -1.08 2.85
C LYS A 56 13.00 -1.28 2.26
N SER A 57 12.87 -2.15 1.26
CA SER A 57 11.58 -2.47 0.62
C SER A 57 10.61 -3.13 1.60
N ALA A 58 11.10 -4.07 2.41
CA ALA A 58 10.30 -4.74 3.44
C ALA A 58 9.80 -3.76 4.52
N ALA A 59 10.69 -2.90 5.02
CA ALA A 59 10.34 -1.86 6.00
C ALA A 59 9.33 -0.86 5.40
N MET A 60 9.55 -0.42 4.15
CA MET A 60 8.62 0.47 3.44
C MET A 60 7.22 -0.16 3.35
N LEU A 61 7.12 -1.42 2.92
CA LEU A 61 5.83 -2.12 2.85
C LEU A 61 5.14 -2.21 4.22
N ALA A 62 5.88 -2.55 5.29
CA ALA A 62 5.34 -2.60 6.65
C ALA A 62 4.81 -1.23 7.11
N THR A 63 5.57 -0.15 6.88
CA THR A 63 5.14 1.23 7.18
C THR A 63 3.84 1.59 6.47
N HIS A 64 3.68 1.22 5.20
CA HIS A 64 2.47 1.52 4.45
C HIS A 64 1.28 0.62 4.85
N ILE A 65 1.51 -0.60 5.34
CA ILE A 65 0.45 -1.42 6.00
C ILE A 65 -0.08 -0.67 7.24
N ASP A 66 0.80 -0.16 8.08
CA ASP A 66 0.41 0.63 9.26
C ASP A 66 -0.30 1.94 8.85
N GLY A 67 0.17 2.61 7.79
CA GLY A 67 -0.49 3.80 7.24
C GLY A 67 -1.94 3.53 6.81
N PHE A 68 -2.16 2.47 6.04
CA PHE A 68 -3.48 2.10 5.53
C PHE A 68 -4.44 1.72 6.67
N THR A 69 -3.96 0.92 7.63
CA THR A 69 -4.76 0.50 8.79
C THR A 69 -5.12 1.67 9.70
N ASN A 70 -4.20 2.61 9.92
CA ASN A 70 -4.47 3.83 10.69
C ASN A 70 -5.54 4.71 10.01
N ILE A 71 -5.47 4.89 8.69
CA ILE A 71 -6.50 5.61 7.93
C ILE A 71 -7.86 4.95 8.11
N ALA A 72 -7.93 3.63 7.97
CA ALA A 72 -9.17 2.88 8.15
C ALA A 72 -9.75 3.07 9.55
N LYS A 73 -8.92 2.89 10.59
CA LYS A 73 -9.32 3.06 12.01
C LYS A 73 -9.83 4.46 12.30
N GLN A 74 -9.21 5.50 11.75
CA GLN A 74 -9.68 6.89 11.92
C GLN A 74 -11.06 7.13 11.30
N MET A 75 -11.44 6.37 10.27
CA MET A 75 -12.72 6.52 9.56
C MET A 75 -13.80 5.55 10.05
N GLN A 76 -13.53 4.71 11.06
CA GLN A 76 -14.43 3.64 11.51
C GLN A 76 -15.85 4.13 11.84
N GLY A 77 -15.99 5.30 12.47
CA GLY A 77 -17.29 5.90 12.83
C GLY A 77 -17.91 6.82 11.77
N HIS A 78 -17.31 6.97 10.59
CA HIS A 78 -17.78 7.92 9.58
C HIS A 78 -19.01 7.38 8.83
N VAL A 79 -20.06 8.20 8.66
CA VAL A 79 -21.33 7.81 8.00
C VAL A 79 -21.12 7.28 6.58
N SER A 80 -20.15 7.85 5.87
CA SER A 80 -19.71 7.40 4.54
C SER A 80 -18.32 6.77 4.60
N ARG A 81 -18.09 5.83 5.53
CA ARG A 81 -16.78 5.21 5.83
C ARG A 81 -15.99 4.82 4.59
N HIS A 82 -16.60 4.05 3.68
CA HIS A 82 -15.95 3.58 2.45
C HIS A 82 -15.38 4.73 1.61
N LYS A 83 -16.20 5.76 1.37
CA LYS A 83 -15.80 6.94 0.61
C LYS A 83 -14.67 7.70 1.31
N ALA A 84 -14.78 7.89 2.63
CA ALA A 84 -13.79 8.59 3.42
C ALA A 84 -12.42 7.85 3.43
N ILE A 85 -12.43 6.53 3.58
CA ILE A 85 -11.22 5.70 3.47
C ILE A 85 -10.58 5.87 2.09
N LYS A 86 -11.38 5.79 1.02
CA LYS A 86 -10.87 5.91 -0.36
C LYS A 86 -10.23 7.27 -0.64
N GLU A 87 -10.83 8.35 -0.15
CA GLU A 87 -10.30 9.72 -0.29
C GLU A 87 -9.00 9.88 0.51
N ALA A 88 -9.00 9.46 1.78
CA ALA A 88 -7.82 9.52 2.64
C ALA A 88 -6.65 8.65 2.12
N LEU A 89 -6.94 7.47 1.58
CA LEU A 89 -5.93 6.63 0.93
C LEU A 89 -5.33 7.31 -0.30
N LEU A 90 -6.15 8.00 -1.11
CA LEU A 90 -5.62 8.72 -2.27
C LEU A 90 -4.66 9.83 -1.84
N ASP A 91 -5.04 10.62 -0.83
CA ASP A 91 -4.20 11.69 -0.30
C ASP A 91 -2.89 11.13 0.27
N TYR A 92 -2.96 10.03 1.03
CA TYR A 92 -1.78 9.31 1.53
C TYR A 92 -0.87 8.82 0.40
N LEU A 93 -1.43 8.19 -0.63
CA LEU A 93 -0.67 7.69 -1.78
C LEU A 93 0.02 8.81 -2.57
N LEU A 94 -0.64 9.97 -2.70
CA LEU A 94 -0.05 11.15 -3.31
C LEU A 94 1.08 11.74 -2.47
N GLU A 95 0.93 11.75 -1.15
CA GLU A 95 1.95 12.20 -0.21
C GLU A 95 3.22 11.33 -0.30
N ILE A 96 3.08 10.00 -0.18
CA ILE A 96 4.23 9.09 -0.23
C ILE A 96 4.90 9.12 -1.61
N ALA A 97 4.13 9.30 -2.70
CA ALA A 97 4.70 9.46 -4.04
C ALA A 97 5.51 10.76 -4.15
N GLY A 98 5.04 11.85 -3.52
CA GLY A 98 5.78 13.11 -3.44
C GLY A 98 7.08 12.96 -2.66
N GLN A 99 7.02 12.34 -1.47
CA GLN A 99 8.20 12.08 -0.62
C GLN A 99 9.22 11.16 -1.31
N HIS A 100 8.75 10.19 -2.09
CA HIS A 100 9.58 9.28 -2.87
C HIS A 100 10.20 9.94 -4.12
N GLY A 101 9.82 11.18 -4.45
CA GLY A 101 10.39 11.96 -5.56
C GLY A 101 9.74 11.72 -6.92
N VAL A 102 8.52 11.16 -6.96
CA VAL A 102 7.83 10.87 -8.22
C VAL A 102 7.53 12.17 -8.97
N THR A 103 8.04 12.28 -10.20
CA THR A 103 7.97 13.50 -11.04
C THR A 103 6.71 13.61 -11.89
N LEU A 104 5.91 12.53 -11.98
CA LEU A 104 4.61 12.57 -12.66
C LEU A 104 3.71 13.68 -12.09
N ASP A 105 2.87 14.25 -12.95
CA ASP A 105 1.89 15.22 -12.50
C ASP A 105 0.80 14.57 -11.62
N LYS A 106 0.07 15.40 -10.86
CA LYS A 106 -0.96 14.91 -9.93
C LYS A 106 -2.05 14.09 -10.64
N THR A 107 -2.45 14.47 -11.85
CA THR A 107 -3.51 13.79 -12.61
C THR A 107 -3.05 12.40 -13.05
N GLN A 108 -1.80 12.27 -13.50
CA GLN A 108 -1.18 11.00 -13.86
C GLN A 108 -1.07 10.06 -12.64
N LYS A 109 -0.57 10.58 -11.51
CA LYS A 109 -0.50 9.82 -10.24
C LYS A 109 -1.87 9.29 -9.83
N ILE A 110 -2.89 10.17 -9.84
CA ILE A 110 -4.28 9.80 -9.53
C ILE A 110 -4.77 8.70 -10.47
N LYS A 111 -4.52 8.81 -11.78
CA LYS A 111 -4.98 7.82 -12.77
C LYS A 111 -4.42 6.42 -12.47
N ILE A 112 -3.14 6.34 -12.10
CA ILE A 112 -2.48 5.07 -11.76
C ILE A 112 -3.05 4.50 -10.44
N PHE A 113 -3.10 5.29 -9.37
CA PHE A 113 -3.59 4.80 -8.07
C PHE A 113 -5.08 4.43 -8.06
N LYS A 114 -5.91 5.11 -8.86
CA LYS A 114 -7.36 4.89 -8.88
C LYS A 114 -7.77 3.46 -9.19
N GLY A 115 -6.95 2.71 -9.94
CA GLY A 115 -7.24 1.31 -10.28
C GLY A 115 -7.40 0.41 -9.06
N ASP A 116 -6.57 0.60 -8.02
CA ASP A 116 -6.56 -0.26 -6.84
C ASP A 116 -7.32 0.32 -5.65
N LEU A 117 -7.57 1.63 -5.63
CA LEU A 117 -8.16 2.33 -4.49
C LEU A 117 -9.52 1.76 -4.06
N GLU A 118 -10.35 1.35 -5.01
CA GLU A 118 -11.66 0.78 -4.71
C GLU A 118 -11.53 -0.56 -3.96
N ILE A 119 -10.72 -1.47 -4.50
CA ILE A 119 -10.48 -2.78 -3.90
C ILE A 119 -9.81 -2.61 -2.53
N CYS A 120 -8.89 -1.66 -2.43
CA CYS A 120 -8.20 -1.39 -1.18
C CYS A 120 -9.14 -0.88 -0.07
N ALA A 121 -9.99 0.08 -0.41
CA ALA A 121 -10.99 0.59 0.53
C ALA A 121 -11.98 -0.51 0.96
N GLN A 122 -12.36 -1.42 0.05
CA GLN A 122 -13.20 -2.56 0.38
C GLN A 122 -12.53 -3.50 1.41
N GLY A 123 -11.26 -3.86 1.22
CA GLY A 123 -10.57 -4.74 2.17
C GLY A 123 -10.26 -4.14 3.51
N LEU A 124 -9.96 -2.84 3.56
CA LEU A 124 -9.90 -2.13 4.84
C LEU A 124 -11.27 -2.07 5.53
N GLY A 125 -12.34 -1.86 4.75
CA GLY A 125 -13.71 -1.85 5.28
C GLY A 125 -14.10 -3.19 5.90
N VAL A 126 -13.83 -4.30 5.22
CA VAL A 126 -14.10 -5.66 5.72
C VAL A 126 -13.23 -5.97 6.94
N TRP A 127 -11.93 -5.66 6.89
CA TRP A 127 -11.03 -5.86 8.01
C TRP A 127 -11.53 -5.15 9.28
N LEU A 128 -11.98 -3.89 9.18
CA LEU A 128 -12.57 -3.15 10.30
C LEU A 128 -13.87 -3.76 10.86
N ASP A 129 -14.60 -4.53 10.07
CA ASP A 129 -15.81 -5.22 10.53
C ASP A 129 -15.48 -6.55 11.24
N THR A 130 -14.22 -6.99 11.19
CA THR A 130 -13.71 -8.23 11.79
C THR A 130 -12.68 -8.03 12.90
N ASP A 131 -12.13 -6.81 13.05
CA ASP A 131 -11.24 -6.35 14.14
C ASP A 131 -12.05 -5.94 15.38
#